data_AF-A0A6P7WMY3-F1
#
_entry.id   AF-A0A6P7WMY3-F1
#
_cell.length_a   1.000
_cell.length_b   1.000
_cell.length_c   1.000
_cell.angle_alpha   90.00
_cell.angle_beta   90.00
_cell.angle_gamma   90.00
#
_symmetry.space_group_name_H-M   'P 1'
#
loop_
_entity.id
_entity.type
_entity.pdbx_description
1 polymer ?
#
loop_
_entity_poly.entity_id
_entity_poly.type
_entity_poly.pdbx_seq_one_letter_code
_entity_poly.pdbx_strand_id
1 'polypeptide(L)'
;MALYEVYSHPKLIKYKTSICSKATLFMLILLVLTYISPLLVAFRSQGFWLKKSSYEEQPTIRFQYEVLLIVLTGSSGSYAAWSTFPSFNSLQGDNLRIPLVMKMSTFVMQSMGFLQYSSPVPGSKLYVNADLKLQQRQPLNHRGLDTRYNMSVIDGTSPFASAYDLTNIIAAYRDRNVTTVLSDFNPVWQVGRAADSPFMIDAVIRYPVEVISYQPGFWEMIKFAWIQYVSILLIFLWVFERIKIFVFQNQVLTTMPVSPVPLGPLCKQHQC
;
A
#
# COMPACT_ATOMS: atom_id res chain seq x y z
N MET A 1 39.96 -55.58 12.74
CA MET A 1 39.62 -55.34 11.32
C MET A 1 38.50 -54.32 11.27
N ALA A 2 38.72 -53.17 10.63
CA ALA A 2 37.71 -52.13 10.49
C ALA A 2 36.85 -52.45 9.26
N LEU A 3 35.53 -52.57 9.46
CA LEU A 3 34.57 -52.76 8.38
C LEU A 3 34.34 -51.41 7.70
N TYR A 4 34.54 -51.37 6.38
CA TYR A 4 34.28 -50.21 5.54
C TYR A 4 33.06 -50.50 4.66
N GLU A 5 32.09 -49.60 4.67
CA GLU A 5 30.90 -49.69 3.82
C GLU A 5 31.30 -49.34 2.37
N VAL A 6 31.38 -50.36 1.52
CA VAL A 6 31.79 -50.23 0.11
C VAL A 6 30.64 -49.66 -0.74
N TYR A 7 29.39 -49.89 -0.35
CA TYR A 7 28.24 -49.50 -1.14
C TYR A 7 26.96 -49.41 -0.32
N SER A 8 26.13 -48.40 -0.60
CA SER A 8 24.80 -48.27 -0.01
C SER A 8 23.77 -47.88 -1.08
N HIS A 9 22.55 -48.38 -0.92
CA HIS A 9 21.40 -48.01 -1.76
C HIS A 9 20.21 -47.61 -0.89
N PRO A 10 19.45 -46.58 -1.27
CA PRO A 10 18.26 -46.18 -0.53
C PRO A 10 17.17 -47.26 -0.68
N LYS A 11 16.81 -47.92 0.43
CA LYS A 11 15.70 -48.88 0.47
C LYS A 11 14.38 -48.15 0.69
N LEU A 12 13.50 -48.19 -0.32
CA LEU A 12 12.12 -47.68 -0.23
C LEU A 12 11.25 -48.63 0.62
N ILE A 13 10.91 -48.22 1.84
CA ILE A 13 9.95 -48.93 2.71
C ILE A 13 8.56 -48.36 2.44
N LYS A 14 7.62 -49.22 1.99
CA LYS A 14 6.22 -48.83 1.77
C LYS A 14 5.36 -49.33 2.93
N TYR A 15 4.65 -48.44 3.59
CA TYR A 15 3.67 -48.77 4.62
C TYR A 15 2.27 -48.83 3.98
N LYS A 16 1.59 -49.97 4.09
CA LYS A 16 0.22 -50.14 3.57
C LYS A 16 -0.79 -50.26 4.72
N THR A 17 -1.96 -49.64 4.55
CA THR A 17 -3.07 -49.67 5.50
C THR A 17 -4.41 -49.75 4.75
N SER A 18 -5.47 -50.24 5.40
CA SER A 18 -6.85 -50.16 4.87
C SER A 18 -7.42 -48.74 5.01
N ILE A 19 -8.47 -48.42 4.25
CA ILE A 19 -9.09 -47.08 4.19
C ILE A 19 -9.74 -46.68 5.52
N CYS A 20 -10.31 -47.63 6.26
CA CYS A 20 -10.95 -47.41 7.56
C CYS A 20 -10.07 -47.99 8.69
N SER A 21 -8.94 -47.33 8.98
CA SER A 21 -7.99 -47.78 10.01
C SER A 21 -7.56 -46.60 10.89
N LYS A 22 -7.10 -46.88 12.11
CA LYS A 22 -6.57 -45.85 13.02
C LYS A 22 -5.41 -45.05 12.38
N ALA A 23 -4.63 -45.68 11.49
CA ALA A 23 -3.52 -45.04 10.78
C ALA A 23 -3.99 -44.08 9.68
N THR A 24 -5.08 -44.38 8.96
CA THR A 24 -5.63 -43.45 7.97
C THR A 24 -6.28 -42.25 8.62
N LEU A 25 -6.98 -42.46 9.74
CA LEU A 25 -7.54 -41.37 10.55
C LEU A 25 -6.42 -40.47 11.12
N PHE A 26 -5.33 -41.05 11.62
CA PHE A 26 -4.15 -40.28 12.05
C PHE A 26 -3.54 -39.47 10.90
N MET A 27 -3.39 -40.05 9.71
CA MET A 27 -2.86 -39.33 8.54
C MET A 27 -3.79 -38.20 8.09
N LEU A 28 -5.11 -38.39 8.17
CA LEU A 28 -6.09 -37.35 7.87
C LEU A 28 -5.99 -36.20 8.88
N ILE A 29 -5.94 -36.52 10.18
CA ILE A 29 -5.76 -35.52 11.24
C ILE A 29 -4.44 -34.76 11.06
N LEU A 30 -3.34 -35.46 10.79
CA LEU A 30 -2.05 -34.82 10.51
C LEU A 30 -2.12 -33.90 9.30
N LEU A 31 -2.78 -34.31 8.22
CA LEU A 31 -2.96 -33.47 7.04
C LEU A 31 -3.74 -32.21 7.36
N VAL A 32 -4.87 -32.36 8.06
CA VAL A 32 -5.70 -31.23 8.52
C VAL A 32 -4.88 -30.29 9.40
N LEU A 33 -4.15 -30.81 10.38
CA LEU A 33 -3.28 -30.01 11.27
C LEU A 33 -2.16 -29.32 10.50
N THR A 34 -1.58 -29.97 9.49
CA THR A 34 -0.45 -29.43 8.72
C THR A 34 -0.87 -28.23 7.87
N TYR A 35 -2.09 -28.20 7.33
CA TYR A 35 -2.56 -27.11 6.47
C TYR A 35 -3.46 -26.08 7.18
N ILE A 36 -4.33 -26.49 8.10
CA ILE A 36 -5.27 -25.58 8.78
C ILE A 36 -4.58 -24.80 9.91
N SER A 37 -3.67 -25.42 10.66
CA SER A 37 -3.00 -24.74 11.78
C SER A 37 -2.17 -23.53 11.33
N PRO A 38 -1.36 -23.60 10.24
CA PRO A 38 -0.68 -22.41 9.72
C PRO A 38 -1.62 -21.28 9.34
N LEU A 39 -2.79 -21.61 8.77
CA LEU A 39 -3.80 -20.62 8.39
C LEU A 39 -4.36 -19.91 9.64
N LEU A 40 -4.67 -20.65 10.71
CA LEU A 40 -5.15 -20.08 11.97
C LEU A 40 -4.09 -19.18 12.63
N VAL A 41 -2.82 -19.61 12.62
CA VAL A 41 -1.71 -18.82 13.17
C VAL A 41 -1.51 -17.54 12.35
N ALA A 42 -1.49 -17.64 11.02
CA ALA A 42 -1.38 -16.48 10.12
C ALA A 42 -2.54 -15.50 10.34
N PHE A 43 -3.78 -16.01 10.44
CA PHE A 43 -4.97 -15.19 10.69
C PHE A 43 -4.91 -14.46 12.03
N ARG A 44 -4.40 -15.12 13.08
CA ARG A 44 -4.20 -14.50 14.41
C ARG A 44 -3.06 -13.48 14.44
N SER A 45 -2.09 -13.55 13.53
CA SER A 45 -0.88 -12.70 13.55
C SER A 45 -1.11 -11.23 13.14
N GLN A 46 -2.36 -10.80 12.92
CA GLN A 46 -2.78 -9.45 12.49
C GLN A 46 -2.22 -8.97 11.13
N GLY A 47 -1.27 -9.69 10.54
CA GLY A 47 -0.71 -9.37 9.23
C GLY A 47 -1.53 -9.87 8.04
N PHE A 48 -2.49 -10.77 8.26
CA PHE A 48 -3.26 -11.42 7.19
C PHE A 48 -4.25 -10.47 6.52
N TRP A 49 -4.87 -9.57 7.28
CA TRP A 49 -5.86 -8.61 6.79
C TRP A 49 -5.42 -7.17 7.07
N LEU A 50 -4.58 -6.64 6.18
CA LEU A 50 -4.03 -5.30 6.32
C LEU A 50 -5.13 -4.24 6.07
N LYS A 51 -5.47 -3.46 7.10
CA LYS A 51 -6.54 -2.44 7.02
C LYS A 51 -6.07 -1.11 6.45
N LYS A 52 -4.80 -0.77 6.63
CA LYS A 52 -4.19 0.49 6.22
C LYS A 52 -2.76 0.22 5.74
N SER A 53 -2.38 0.84 4.65
CA SER A 53 -1.01 0.93 4.17
C SER A 53 -0.70 2.40 3.88
N SER A 54 0.57 2.74 3.76
CA SER A 54 1.03 4.10 3.52
C SER A 54 2.06 4.15 2.41
N TYR A 55 2.03 5.23 1.64
CA TYR A 55 3.08 5.56 0.67
C TYR A 55 3.44 7.03 0.79
N GLU A 56 4.62 7.40 0.31
CA GLU A 56 5.09 8.78 0.28
C GLU A 56 4.82 9.38 -1.10
N GLU A 57 4.14 10.51 -1.14
CA GLU A 57 3.95 11.28 -2.37
C GLU A 57 4.10 12.78 -2.09
N GLN A 58 4.62 13.50 -3.07
CA GLN A 58 4.60 14.96 -3.06
C GLN A 58 3.32 15.47 -3.76
N PRO A 59 2.57 16.40 -3.15
CA PRO A 59 1.36 16.93 -3.76
C PRO A 59 1.70 17.75 -5.01
N THR A 60 0.97 17.50 -6.09
CA THR A 60 1.05 18.33 -7.30
C THR A 60 0.11 19.52 -7.15
N ILE A 61 0.66 20.72 -6.93
CA ILE A 61 -0.16 21.93 -6.82
C ILE A 61 -0.47 22.47 -8.21
N ARG A 62 -1.76 22.66 -8.47
CA ARG A 62 -2.23 23.44 -9.63
C ARG A 62 -2.73 24.78 -9.10
N PHE A 63 -1.91 25.81 -9.27
CA PHE A 63 -2.39 27.17 -9.10
C PHE A 63 -3.31 27.50 -10.29
N GLN A 64 -4.35 28.30 -10.07
CA GLN A 64 -5.24 28.74 -11.14
C GLN A 64 -4.55 29.69 -12.15
N TYR A 65 -3.26 29.95 -11.99
CA TYR A 65 -2.46 30.68 -12.96
C TYR A 65 -2.06 29.75 -14.10
N GLU A 66 -2.43 30.13 -15.31
CA GLU A 66 -2.41 29.27 -16.49
C GLU A 66 -1.10 29.45 -17.28
N VAL A 67 -0.50 28.36 -17.75
CA VAL A 67 0.79 28.38 -18.47
C VAL A 67 0.69 27.64 -19.80
N LEU A 68 1.18 28.27 -20.86
CA LEU A 68 1.25 27.75 -22.23
C LEU A 68 2.72 27.58 -22.65
N LEU A 69 3.10 26.38 -23.07
CA LEU A 69 4.45 26.09 -23.56
C LEU A 69 4.38 25.43 -24.95
N ILE A 70 5.08 26.04 -25.92
CA ILE A 70 5.15 25.58 -27.30
C ILE A 70 6.62 25.33 -27.63
N VAL A 71 6.95 24.11 -28.05
CA VAL A 71 8.29 23.70 -28.48
C VAL A 71 8.27 23.49 -29.99
N LEU A 72 9.10 24.23 -30.70
CA LEU A 72 9.29 24.07 -32.15
C LEU A 72 10.42 23.06 -32.39
N THR A 73 10.11 21.97 -33.08
CA THR A 73 11.08 20.93 -33.45
C THR A 73 11.32 20.98 -34.96
N GLY A 74 12.51 21.44 -35.36
CA GLY A 74 13.07 21.27 -36.71
C GLY A 74 12.30 21.91 -37.89
N SER A 75 12.97 21.98 -39.05
CA SER A 75 12.64 22.81 -40.23
C SER A 75 11.36 22.46 -41.02
N SER A 76 10.33 21.91 -40.38
CA SER A 76 9.08 21.51 -41.05
C SER A 76 7.83 21.74 -40.19
N GLY A 77 7.73 22.89 -39.50
CA GLY A 77 6.50 23.32 -38.81
C GLY A 77 5.97 22.37 -37.73
N SER A 78 6.74 21.35 -37.35
CA SER A 78 6.32 20.36 -36.37
C SER A 78 6.55 20.93 -34.98
N TYR A 79 5.45 21.19 -34.26
CA TYR A 79 5.50 21.72 -32.91
C TYR A 79 4.94 20.69 -31.94
N ALA A 80 5.62 20.53 -30.81
CA ALA A 80 5.09 19.86 -29.65
C ALA A 80 4.56 20.92 -28.69
N ALA A 81 3.33 20.77 -28.25
CA ALA A 81 2.73 21.71 -27.32
C ALA A 81 2.24 20.98 -26.07
N TRP A 82 2.47 21.61 -24.93
CA TRP A 82 1.94 21.18 -23.66
C TRP A 82 1.35 22.39 -22.98
N SER A 83 0.09 22.27 -22.55
CA SER A 83 -0.58 23.36 -21.85
C SER A 83 -1.35 22.83 -20.66
N THR A 84 -1.56 23.69 -19.66
CA THR A 84 -2.48 23.39 -18.56
C THR A 84 -3.94 23.72 -18.92
N PHE A 85 -4.19 24.31 -20.10
CA PHE A 85 -5.51 24.73 -20.58
C PHE A 85 -6.29 23.55 -21.18
N PRO A 86 -7.43 23.15 -20.60
CA PRO A 86 -8.24 22.05 -21.13
C PRO A 86 -8.72 22.34 -22.56
N SER A 87 -9.17 23.57 -22.82
CA SER A 87 -9.68 24.01 -24.12
C SER A 87 -8.59 24.04 -25.20
N PHE A 88 -7.38 24.48 -24.86
CA PHE A 88 -6.25 24.48 -25.82
C PHE A 88 -5.75 23.05 -26.08
N ASN A 89 -5.67 22.20 -25.04
CA ASN A 89 -5.31 20.80 -25.20
C ASN A 89 -6.31 20.04 -26.08
N SER A 90 -7.61 20.37 -26.01
CA SER A 90 -8.62 19.78 -26.90
C SER A 90 -8.46 20.21 -28.37
N LEU A 91 -7.89 21.39 -28.64
CA LEU A 91 -7.64 21.87 -30.01
C LEU A 91 -6.37 21.28 -30.63
N GLN A 92 -5.44 20.80 -29.79
CA GLN A 92 -4.11 20.34 -30.22
C GLN A 92 -4.07 18.89 -30.73
N GLY A 93 -5.15 18.12 -30.51
CA GLY A 93 -5.36 16.79 -31.09
C GLY A 93 -4.15 15.85 -31.00
N ASP A 94 -3.70 15.36 -32.15
CA ASP A 94 -2.63 14.36 -32.31
C ASP A 94 -1.22 14.83 -31.84
N ASN A 95 -1.02 16.14 -31.66
CA ASN A 95 0.25 16.70 -31.18
C ASN A 95 0.35 16.70 -29.64
N LEU A 96 -0.70 16.28 -28.94
CA LEU A 96 -0.73 16.17 -27.48
C LEU A 96 -0.22 14.79 -27.02
N ARG A 97 0.97 14.76 -26.41
CA ARG A 97 1.48 13.56 -25.74
C ARG A 97 1.29 13.67 -24.23
N ILE A 98 0.31 12.96 -23.68
CA ILE A 98 0.08 12.90 -22.23
C ILE A 98 0.81 11.66 -21.68
N PRO A 99 1.79 11.81 -20.78
CA PRO A 99 2.37 10.66 -20.10
C PRO A 99 1.32 10.05 -19.16
N LEU A 100 0.89 8.83 -19.47
CA LEU A 100 0.01 8.04 -18.61
C LEU A 100 0.82 7.42 -17.47
N VAL A 101 1.10 8.20 -16.44
CA VAL A 101 1.65 7.68 -15.19
C VAL A 101 0.51 7.09 -14.39
N MET A 102 0.49 5.76 -14.22
CA MET A 102 -0.45 5.09 -13.33
C MET A 102 -0.08 5.44 -11.88
N LYS A 103 -0.92 6.26 -11.22
CA LYS A 103 -0.78 6.61 -9.80
C LYS A 103 -1.53 5.62 -8.92
N MET A 104 -1.06 5.43 -7.68
CA MET A 104 -1.69 4.55 -6.71
C MET A 104 -3.10 5.08 -6.35
N SER A 105 -3.21 6.32 -5.90
CA SER A 105 -4.48 7.02 -5.66
C SER A 105 -4.39 8.45 -6.16
N THR A 106 -5.42 8.97 -6.83
CA THR A 106 -5.45 10.39 -7.25
C THR A 106 -6.49 11.12 -6.42
N PHE A 107 -6.04 12.00 -5.53
CA PHE A 107 -6.91 12.82 -4.70
C PHE A 107 -6.78 14.29 -5.10
N VAL A 108 -7.92 14.92 -5.38
CA VAL A 108 -8.01 16.33 -5.78
C VAL A 108 -8.94 17.04 -4.80
N MET A 109 -8.43 18.08 -4.17
CA MET A 109 -9.21 18.91 -3.25
C MET A 109 -8.82 20.37 -3.33
N GLN A 110 -9.75 21.23 -2.91
CA GLN A 110 -9.44 22.60 -2.56
C GLN A 110 -8.97 22.65 -1.10
N SER A 111 -7.73 23.10 -0.94
CA SER A 111 -7.04 23.25 0.33
C SER A 111 -7.28 24.64 0.91
N MET A 112 -7.28 24.73 2.24
CA MET A 112 -7.30 25.98 2.98
C MET A 112 -6.11 26.01 3.94
N GLY A 113 -5.40 27.13 3.96
CA GLY A 113 -4.42 27.45 4.99
C GLY A 113 -4.96 28.57 5.87
N PHE A 114 -5.06 28.32 7.18
CA PHE A 114 -5.47 29.35 8.14
C PHE A 114 -4.24 29.95 8.81
N LEU A 115 -4.15 31.29 8.82
CA LEU A 115 -3.05 32.04 9.39
C LEU A 115 -3.59 33.22 10.18
N GLN A 116 -3.25 33.27 11.46
CA GLN A 116 -3.58 34.37 12.34
C GLN A 116 -2.34 34.79 13.11
N TYR A 117 -2.00 36.07 13.01
CA TYR A 117 -0.93 36.68 13.77
C TYR A 117 -1.33 38.11 14.13
N SER A 118 -1.08 38.52 15.36
CA SER A 118 -1.38 39.85 15.87
C SER A 118 -0.19 40.38 16.66
N SER A 119 0.15 41.65 16.43
CA SER A 119 1.21 42.33 17.14
C SER A 119 0.67 43.66 17.71
N PRO A 120 1.07 44.05 18.93
CA PRO A 120 0.67 45.33 19.53
C PRO A 120 1.39 46.53 18.90
N VAL A 121 2.45 46.31 18.10
CA VAL A 121 3.25 47.37 17.49
C VAL A 121 2.88 47.54 16.01
N PRO A 122 2.71 48.77 15.50
CA PRO A 122 2.47 49.01 14.08
C PRO A 122 3.57 48.39 13.21
N GLY A 123 3.17 47.50 12.30
CA GLY A 123 4.08 46.78 11.41
C GLY A 123 4.13 47.39 10.02
N SER A 124 5.27 47.22 9.36
CA SER A 124 5.45 47.49 7.93
C SER A 124 5.30 46.21 7.10
N LYS A 125 5.81 45.08 7.62
CA LYS A 125 5.83 43.80 6.91
C LYS A 125 5.60 42.62 7.86
N LEU A 126 4.79 41.65 7.43
CA LEU A 126 4.68 40.32 8.05
C LEU A 126 5.32 39.30 7.12
N TYR A 127 6.44 38.72 7.55
CA TYR A 127 7.08 37.62 6.86
C TYR A 127 6.67 36.29 7.49
N VAL A 128 6.33 35.30 6.66
CA VAL A 128 5.88 33.99 7.09
C VAL A 128 6.54 32.92 6.24
N ASN A 129 7.10 31.92 6.89
CA ASN A 129 7.52 30.68 6.25
C ASN A 129 6.79 29.52 6.93
N ALA A 130 6.14 28.67 6.14
CA ALA A 130 5.33 27.57 6.64
C ALA A 130 5.26 26.40 5.65
N ASP A 131 5.01 25.22 6.18
CA ASP A 131 4.82 23.99 5.40
C ASP A 131 3.34 23.60 5.40
N LEU A 132 2.76 23.39 4.22
CA LEU A 132 1.38 22.92 4.10
C LEU A 132 1.34 21.39 4.18
N LYS A 133 0.87 20.87 5.32
CA LYS A 133 0.79 19.43 5.58
C LYS A 133 -0.62 18.89 5.38
N LEU A 134 -0.70 17.63 4.95
CA LEU A 134 -1.96 16.92 4.78
C LEU A 134 -2.36 16.24 6.08
N GLN A 135 -3.55 16.54 6.59
CA GLN A 135 -4.13 15.87 7.75
C GLN A 135 -5.28 14.95 7.32
N GLN A 136 -5.06 13.65 7.42
CA GLN A 136 -6.04 12.61 7.06
C GLN A 136 -6.63 11.96 8.32
N ARG A 137 -7.96 12.05 8.48
CA ARG A 137 -8.74 11.29 9.47
C ARG A 137 -9.23 9.95 8.90
N GLN A 138 -9.45 9.91 7.59
CA GLN A 138 -9.86 8.72 6.85
C GLN A 138 -8.79 8.34 5.82
N PRO A 139 -8.43 7.05 5.70
CA PRO A 139 -7.55 6.60 4.62
C PRO A 139 -8.23 6.76 3.25
N LEU A 140 -7.43 7.04 2.23
CA LEU A 140 -7.89 7.11 0.85
C LEU A 140 -8.13 5.70 0.28
N ASN A 141 -8.84 5.63 -0.84
CA ASN A 141 -9.00 4.37 -1.57
C ASN A 141 -7.71 4.03 -2.34
N HIS A 142 -7.38 2.74 -2.46
CA HIS A 142 -6.16 2.28 -3.15
C HIS A 142 -6.10 2.60 -4.65
N ARG A 143 -7.20 3.06 -5.26
CA ARG A 143 -7.32 3.42 -6.69
C ARG A 143 -8.44 4.42 -6.90
N GLY A 144 -8.37 5.11 -8.04
CA GLY A 144 -9.41 5.99 -8.54
C GLY A 144 -9.09 7.46 -8.33
N LEU A 145 -10.02 8.28 -8.84
CA LEU A 145 -10.02 9.72 -8.66
C LEU A 145 -11.00 10.07 -7.54
N ASP A 146 -10.51 10.68 -6.47
CA ASP A 146 -11.32 11.21 -5.39
C ASP A 146 -11.35 12.73 -5.47
N THR A 147 -12.49 13.28 -5.87
CA THR A 147 -12.74 14.72 -6.00
C THR A 147 -13.75 15.23 -4.98
N ARG A 148 -14.03 14.50 -3.89
CA ARG A 148 -15.09 14.83 -2.92
C ARG A 148 -14.95 16.24 -2.34
N TYR A 149 -13.72 16.73 -2.20
CA TYR A 149 -13.43 18.06 -1.67
C TYR A 149 -12.91 19.04 -2.74
N ASN A 150 -13.19 18.79 -4.01
CA ASN A 150 -12.85 19.68 -5.13
C ASN A 150 -13.87 20.83 -5.31
N MET A 151 -14.33 21.40 -4.20
CA MET A 151 -15.23 22.56 -4.17
C MET A 151 -14.77 23.50 -3.06
N SER A 152 -14.95 24.80 -3.27
CA SER A 152 -14.60 25.80 -2.27
C SER A 152 -15.42 25.61 -1.00
N VAL A 153 -14.77 25.77 0.15
CA VAL A 153 -15.48 25.80 1.45
C VAL A 153 -16.37 27.02 1.52
N ILE A 154 -15.90 28.12 0.93
CA ILE A 154 -16.58 29.41 0.90
C ILE A 154 -17.53 29.39 -0.29
N ASP A 155 -18.81 29.63 -0.01
CA ASP A 155 -19.83 29.82 -1.03
C ASP A 155 -19.84 31.29 -1.47
N GLY A 156 -19.02 31.62 -2.46
CA GLY A 156 -18.95 32.97 -3.03
C GLY A 156 -20.22 33.41 -3.77
N THR A 157 -21.20 32.52 -3.95
CA THR A 157 -22.49 32.85 -4.60
C THR A 157 -23.59 33.18 -3.61
N SER A 158 -23.38 32.89 -2.33
CA SER A 158 -24.37 33.16 -1.29
C SER A 158 -24.48 34.66 -0.99
N PRO A 159 -25.70 35.21 -0.89
CA PRO A 159 -25.92 36.60 -0.49
C PRO A 159 -25.89 36.80 1.04
N PHE A 160 -25.82 35.73 1.83
CA PHE A 160 -25.91 35.80 3.28
C PHE A 160 -24.54 36.02 3.93
N ALA A 161 -24.44 36.99 4.85
CA ALA A 161 -23.20 37.28 5.59
C ALA A 161 -22.71 36.07 6.42
N SER A 162 -23.63 35.20 6.87
CA SER A 162 -23.30 33.98 7.61
C SER A 162 -22.46 32.97 6.80
N ALA A 163 -22.55 33.00 5.46
CA ALA A 163 -21.74 32.15 4.58
C ALA A 163 -20.26 32.59 4.54
N TYR A 164 -19.98 33.85 4.93
CA TYR A 164 -18.65 34.43 5.00
C TYR A 164 -18.12 34.51 6.44
N ASP A 165 -18.88 34.04 7.43
CA ASP A 165 -18.42 33.98 8.82
C ASP A 165 -17.28 32.97 8.94
N LEU A 166 -16.13 33.46 9.40
CA LEU A 166 -14.91 32.67 9.56
C LEU A 166 -15.12 31.49 10.51
N THR A 167 -15.96 31.64 11.53
CA THR A 167 -16.27 30.56 12.48
C THR A 167 -16.89 29.36 11.76
N ASN A 168 -17.90 29.62 10.93
CA ASN A 168 -18.59 28.60 10.15
C ASN A 168 -17.68 27.98 9.09
N ILE A 169 -16.86 28.79 8.42
CA ILE A 169 -15.91 28.33 7.39
C ILE A 169 -14.88 27.37 8.01
N ILE A 170 -14.28 27.76 9.14
CA ILE A 170 -13.28 26.93 9.82
C ILE A 170 -13.90 25.65 10.35
N ALA A 171 -15.10 25.72 10.94
CA ALA A 171 -15.83 24.56 11.43
C ALA A 171 -16.14 23.57 10.28
N ALA A 172 -16.74 24.07 9.20
CA ALA A 172 -17.07 23.27 8.01
C ALA A 172 -15.83 22.66 7.35
N TYR A 173 -14.68 23.36 7.36
CA TYR A 173 -13.42 22.81 6.87
C TYR A 173 -12.88 21.70 7.78
N ARG A 174 -12.89 21.91 9.10
CA ARG A 174 -12.42 20.96 10.13
C ARG A 174 -13.27 19.70 10.25
N ASP A 175 -14.53 19.76 9.84
CA ASP A 175 -15.43 18.58 9.81
C ASP A 175 -15.10 17.61 8.68
N ARG A 176 -14.30 18.02 7.69
CA ARG A 176 -13.84 17.14 6.61
C ARG A 176 -12.92 16.04 7.14
N ASN A 177 -12.97 14.88 6.48
CA ASN A 177 -12.11 13.74 6.81
C ASN A 177 -10.67 13.92 6.30
N VAL A 178 -10.46 14.80 5.32
CA VAL A 178 -9.14 15.12 4.78
C VAL A 178 -9.04 16.64 4.69
N THR A 179 -8.02 17.20 5.33
CA THR A 179 -7.79 18.65 5.45
C THR A 179 -6.31 18.94 5.26
N THR A 180 -5.96 20.19 5.01
CA THR A 180 -4.58 20.67 5.07
C THR A 180 -4.41 21.63 6.22
N VAL A 181 -3.23 21.63 6.83
CA VAL A 181 -2.89 22.54 7.91
C VAL A 181 -1.53 23.17 7.62
N LEU A 182 -1.42 24.48 7.85
CA LEU A 182 -0.13 25.15 7.86
C LEU A 182 0.59 24.77 9.15
N SER A 183 1.74 24.14 8.99
CA SER A 183 2.62 23.70 10.07
C SER A 183 3.97 24.41 9.98
N ASP A 184 4.78 24.30 11.04
CA ASP A 184 6.12 24.89 11.09
C ASP A 184 6.12 26.40 10.77
N PHE A 185 5.05 27.06 11.23
CA PHE A 185 4.77 28.48 11.00
C PHE A 185 5.66 29.35 11.90
N ASN A 186 6.53 30.13 11.27
CA ASN A 186 7.45 31.05 11.95
C ASN A 186 7.21 32.50 11.46
N PRO A 187 6.28 33.26 12.07
CA PRO A 187 6.00 34.63 11.68
C PRO A 187 7.06 35.59 12.20
N VAL A 188 7.53 36.48 11.33
CA VAL A 188 8.45 37.56 11.67
C VAL A 188 7.75 38.89 11.40
N TRP A 189 7.51 39.64 12.47
CA TRP A 189 6.93 40.99 12.40
C TRP A 189 8.02 42.03 12.23
N GLN A 190 7.93 42.84 11.19
CA GLN A 190 8.86 43.93 10.94
C GLN A 190 8.17 45.27 11.16
N VAL A 191 8.89 46.19 11.79
CA VAL A 191 8.47 47.56 12.11
C VAL A 191 9.18 48.56 11.20
N GLY A 192 8.81 49.84 11.27
CA GLY A 192 9.43 50.89 10.46
C GLY A 192 8.68 51.19 9.17
N ARG A 193 7.38 51.48 9.29
CA ARG A 193 6.51 51.84 8.16
C ARG A 193 6.71 53.32 7.80
N ALA A 194 7.02 53.63 6.55
CA ALA A 194 6.94 55.00 6.02
C ALA A 194 5.46 55.40 5.85
N ALA A 195 5.11 56.66 6.10
CA ALA A 195 3.72 57.14 6.21
C ALA A 195 2.80 56.69 5.05
N ASP A 196 3.33 56.61 3.83
CA ASP A 196 2.56 56.27 2.62
C ASP A 196 2.78 54.84 2.09
N SER A 197 3.54 54.01 2.80
CA SER A 197 3.83 52.64 2.34
C SER A 197 2.71 51.65 2.72
N PRO A 198 2.30 50.75 1.81
CA PRO A 198 1.33 49.70 2.12
C PRO A 198 1.94 48.67 3.08
N PHE A 199 1.08 48.02 3.88
CA PHE A 199 1.49 46.87 4.69
C PHE A 199 1.75 45.67 3.78
N MET A 200 2.93 45.05 3.91
CA MET A 200 3.36 43.97 3.01
C MET A 200 3.28 42.61 3.72
N ILE A 201 2.58 41.65 3.12
CA ILE A 201 2.55 40.25 3.59
C ILE A 201 3.42 39.44 2.63
N ASP A 202 4.47 38.82 3.18
CA ASP A 202 5.40 37.99 2.43
C ASP A 202 5.33 36.57 3.01
N ALA A 203 4.70 35.67 2.27
CA ALA A 203 4.41 34.32 2.73
C ALA A 203 5.03 33.29 1.79
N VAL A 204 5.87 32.41 2.34
CA VAL A 204 6.46 31.27 1.65
C VAL A 204 5.78 30.01 2.18
N ILE A 205 5.02 29.35 1.32
CA ILE A 205 4.36 28.08 1.63
C ILE A 205 5.09 26.97 0.89
N ARG A 206 5.64 26.01 1.63
CA ARG A 206 6.30 24.83 1.07
C ARG A 206 5.38 23.63 1.12
N TYR A 207 5.61 22.72 0.19
CA TYR A 207 4.81 21.52 0.02
C TYR A 207 5.74 20.30 0.16
N PRO A 208 5.93 19.82 1.39
CA PRO A 208 6.81 18.68 1.64
C PRO A 208 6.23 17.37 1.08
N VAL A 209 7.04 16.32 1.07
CA VAL A 209 6.57 14.96 0.82
C VAL A 209 5.72 14.52 2.01
N GLU A 210 4.54 13.96 1.72
CA GLU A 210 3.58 13.56 2.74
C GLU A 210 3.36 12.05 2.72
N VAL A 211 3.19 11.46 3.91
CA VAL A 211 2.86 10.04 4.08
C VAL A 211 1.34 9.88 3.96
N ILE A 212 0.88 9.38 2.83
CA ILE A 212 -0.54 9.19 2.52
C ILE A 212 -0.97 7.80 2.95
N SER A 213 -2.00 7.74 3.79
CA SER A 213 -2.63 6.49 4.21
C SER A 213 -3.75 6.08 3.25
N TYR A 214 -3.75 4.82 2.81
CA TYR A 214 -4.78 4.24 1.96
C TYR A 214 -5.25 2.87 2.43
N GLN A 215 -6.43 2.45 1.97
CA GLN A 215 -6.99 1.12 2.19
C GLN A 215 -6.50 0.17 1.09
N PRO A 216 -5.73 -0.88 1.41
CA PRO A 216 -5.18 -1.82 0.42
C PRO A 216 -6.26 -2.52 -0.41
N GLY A 217 -5.94 -2.79 -1.68
CA GLY A 217 -6.83 -3.56 -2.57
C GLY A 217 -6.80 -5.06 -2.28
N PHE A 218 -7.77 -5.80 -2.83
CA PHE A 218 -7.88 -7.26 -2.66
C PHE A 218 -6.59 -8.02 -3.00
N TRP A 219 -6.00 -7.75 -4.17
CA TRP A 219 -4.77 -8.42 -4.62
C TRP A 219 -3.54 -8.06 -3.78
N GLU A 220 -3.51 -6.84 -3.25
CA GLU A 220 -2.45 -6.42 -2.34
C GLU A 220 -2.55 -7.16 -1.00
N MET A 221 -3.77 -7.32 -0.47
CA MET A 221 -4.02 -8.15 0.72
C MET A 221 -3.62 -9.61 0.48
N ILE A 222 -4.01 -10.21 -0.65
CA ILE A 222 -3.61 -11.58 -0.99
C ILE A 222 -2.09 -11.72 -1.03
N LYS A 223 -1.37 -10.75 -1.62
CA LYS A 223 0.10 -10.77 -1.68
C LYS A 223 0.71 -10.85 -0.28
N PHE A 224 0.21 -10.09 0.71
CA PHE A 224 0.77 -10.16 2.06
C PHE A 224 0.35 -11.44 2.80
N ALA A 225 -0.90 -11.86 2.62
CA ALA A 225 -1.43 -13.10 3.20
C ALA A 225 -0.67 -14.34 2.72
N TRP A 226 -0.35 -14.43 1.42
CA TRP A 226 0.37 -15.58 0.86
C TRP A 226 1.77 -15.72 1.43
N ILE A 227 2.51 -14.61 1.60
CA ILE A 227 3.88 -14.62 2.13
C ILE A 227 3.88 -15.15 3.57
N GLN A 228 2.95 -14.68 4.40
CA GLN A 228 2.84 -15.11 5.80
C GLN A 228 2.43 -16.58 5.91
N TYR A 229 1.43 -16.99 5.13
CA TYR A 229 0.94 -18.37 5.14
C TYR A 229 2.05 -19.34 4.73
N VAL A 230 2.75 -19.09 3.62
CA VAL A 230 3.82 -19.97 3.14
C VAL A 230 4.97 -20.05 4.13
N SER A 231 5.37 -18.93 4.75
CA SER A 231 6.45 -18.90 5.73
C SER A 231 6.16 -19.81 6.94
N ILE A 232 4.92 -19.80 7.44
CA ILE A 232 4.50 -20.65 8.56
C ILE A 232 4.29 -22.10 8.09
N LEU A 233 3.71 -22.30 6.90
CA LEU A 233 3.44 -23.63 6.35
C LEU A 233 4.73 -24.46 6.22
N LEU A 234 5.84 -23.87 5.80
CA LEU A 234 7.12 -24.58 5.66
C LEU A 234 7.61 -25.17 6.99
N ILE A 235 7.46 -24.43 8.09
CA ILE A 235 7.82 -24.92 9.43
C ILE A 235 6.91 -26.10 9.82
N PHE A 236 5.61 -25.96 9.57
CA PHE A 236 4.63 -27.01 9.88
C PHE A 236 4.86 -28.28 9.05
N LEU A 237 5.15 -28.15 7.74
CA LEU A 237 5.52 -29.27 6.88
C LEU A 237 6.73 -30.01 7.46
N TRP A 238 7.78 -29.29 7.85
CA TRP A 238 8.98 -29.87 8.44
C TRP A 238 8.69 -30.60 9.76
N VAL A 239 7.97 -29.97 10.69
CA VAL A 239 7.62 -30.57 11.99
C VAL A 239 6.76 -31.82 11.82
N PHE A 240 5.68 -31.73 11.04
CA PHE A 240 4.74 -32.83 10.88
C PHE A 240 5.30 -33.97 10.02
N GLU A 241 6.21 -33.69 9.10
CA GLU A 241 6.99 -34.73 8.42
C GLU A 241 7.85 -35.52 9.41
N ARG A 242 8.53 -34.85 10.36
CA ARG A 242 9.31 -35.53 11.41
C ARG A 242 8.44 -36.39 12.32
N ILE A 243 7.28 -35.89 12.74
CA ILE A 243 6.31 -36.65 13.54
C ILE A 243 5.83 -37.88 12.77
N LYS A 244 5.51 -37.71 11.48
CA LYS A 244 5.07 -38.81 10.62
C LYS A 244 6.13 -39.90 10.50
N ILE A 245 7.37 -39.52 10.22
CA ILE A 245 8.51 -40.45 10.13
C ILE A 245 8.67 -41.20 11.45
N PHE A 246 8.66 -40.49 12.59
CA PHE A 246 8.79 -41.10 13.91
C PHE A 246 7.70 -42.14 14.21
N VAL A 247 6.44 -41.81 13.92
CA VAL A 247 5.29 -42.69 14.20
C VAL A 247 5.35 -43.99 13.39
N PHE A 248 5.72 -43.91 12.09
CA PHE A 248 5.79 -45.09 11.23
C PHE A 248 7.08 -45.90 11.36
N GLN A 249 8.22 -45.25 11.65
CA GLN A 249 9.47 -45.96 11.94
C GLN A 249 9.38 -46.77 13.23
N ASN A 250 8.77 -46.19 14.27
CA ASN A 250 8.61 -46.86 15.56
C ASN A 250 7.37 -47.78 15.64
N GLN A 251 6.64 -47.97 14.53
CA GLN A 251 5.41 -48.77 14.47
C GLN A 251 4.39 -48.47 15.57
N VAL A 252 4.29 -47.20 16.00
CA VAL A 252 3.35 -46.76 17.05
C VAL A 252 1.89 -47.04 16.64
N LEU A 253 1.65 -47.08 15.33
CA LEU A 253 0.38 -47.48 14.72
C LEU A 253 0.59 -48.78 13.93
N THR A 254 -0.37 -49.70 14.02
CA THR A 254 -0.36 -50.98 13.30
C THR A 254 -0.34 -50.74 11.80
N THR A 255 0.85 -50.85 11.21
CA THR A 255 1.09 -50.75 9.77
C THR A 255 1.86 -51.97 9.33
N MET A 256 1.58 -52.47 8.12
CA MET A 256 2.34 -53.58 7.56
C MET A 256 3.47 -52.99 6.70
N PRO A 257 4.74 -53.07 7.15
CA PRO A 257 5.86 -52.71 6.29
C PRO A 257 5.99 -53.74 5.18
N VAL A 258 5.73 -53.34 3.95
CA VAL A 258 5.97 -54.19 2.79
C VAL A 258 7.46 -54.05 2.45
N SER A 259 8.27 -55.02 2.84
CA SER A 259 9.60 -55.15 2.24
C SER A 259 9.44 -55.49 0.76
N PRO A 260 10.21 -54.86 -0.15
CA PRO A 260 10.26 -55.32 -1.53
C PRO A 260 10.77 -56.76 -1.50
N VAL A 261 9.88 -57.70 -1.84
CA VAL A 261 10.24 -59.09 -2.06
C VAL A 261 11.24 -59.09 -3.22
N PRO A 262 12.46 -59.63 -3.07
CA PRO A 262 13.32 -59.85 -4.21
C PRO A 262 12.61 -60.87 -5.09
N LEU A 263 12.31 -60.50 -6.33
CA LEU A 263 11.87 -61.44 -7.35
C LEU A 263 13.05 -62.40 -7.61
N GLY A 264 13.11 -63.48 -6.83
CA GLY A 264 13.99 -64.61 -7.11
C GLY A 264 13.55 -65.27 -8.41
N PRO A 265 14.48 -65.73 -9.26
CA PRO A 265 14.13 -66.31 -10.55
C PRO A 265 13.29 -67.58 -10.35
N LEU A 266 12.11 -67.60 -10.95
CA LEU A 266 11.31 -68.81 -11.17
C LEU A 266 12.13 -69.78 -12.03
N CYS A 267 12.82 -70.72 -11.39
CA CYS A 267 13.47 -71.83 -12.09
C CYS A 267 12.37 -72.74 -12.65
N LYS A 268 12.30 -72.83 -13.99
CA LYS A 268 11.42 -73.78 -14.71
C LYS A 268 11.79 -75.22 -14.32
N GLN A 269 10.86 -75.96 -13.75
CA GLN A 269 10.86 -77.41 -13.80
C GLN A 269 10.08 -77.83 -15.04
N HIS A 270 10.78 -78.36 -16.05
CA HIS A 270 10.32 -79.42 -16.96
C HIS A 270 11.49 -79.81 -17.87
N GLN A 271 12.13 -80.96 -17.57
CA GLN A 271 12.60 -82.00 -18.51
C GLN A 271 13.58 -82.96 -17.81
N CYS A 272 13.09 -84.17 -17.54
CA CYS A 272 13.80 -85.45 -17.71
C CYS A 272 12.84 -86.33 -18.52
#